data_AF-A0A284S495-F1
#
_entry.id   AF-A0A284S495-F1
#
_cell.length_a   1.000
_cell.length_b   1.000
_cell.length_c   1.000
_cell.angle_alpha   90.00
_cell.angle_beta   90.00
_cell.angle_gamma   90.00
#
_symmetry.space_group_name_H-M   'P 1'
#
loop_
_entity.id
_entity.type
_entity.pdbx_description
1 polymer ?
#
loop_
_entity_poly.entity_id
_entity_poly.type
_entity_poly.pdbx_seq_one_letter_code
_entity_poly.pdbx_strand_id
1 'polypeptide(L)'
;MTPISPINHLPYDCLSEIFAHACASRPYAAENYLNWPKHMIALQLVRVCSHWRKVLLSNTGLWSKLEFIHEPPYTQASVDCLHLYLANSGNHSLTFVIQDSDLQDPEYIVPDPRQSEFMRVLCTEVHRWKRATFSTKAPFFPASPGAVAPSLPRLERLTLCYREKVRRQHRDFFMNAPALRSVEVQLHKAKKNNFSLPWEQISDLTLLYHSSISRAIYILPSCKNLQKLEFSDPLMDFTGPSPAPTVLNGVQSLAIAATAFSDIFPLFCFPDVVSLTLLKGACRRVYPGKDLLSFLSLPRAPQLQYLIFDNTHIADDHVLKILALTPLLHTLEKYTQYDEETAIPEPNKFFRRLTLTNNFRTNLTPRLKTLKIRVTSGLPEDLINMLKSRLRGISNLAGAVHLDTVVIEGGPRLVSLGVRNQVSQMAGNQYDFCMLDNPGQRSSVRFSLSKRA
;
A
#
# COMPACT_ATOMS: atom_id res chain seq x y z
N MET A 1 35.36 -21.33 -34.89
CA MET A 1 35.11 -20.26 -33.89
C MET A 1 33.61 -20.18 -33.68
N THR A 2 33.11 -20.47 -32.48
CA THR A 2 31.68 -20.31 -32.17
C THR A 2 31.37 -18.82 -32.02
N PRO A 3 30.34 -18.28 -32.70
CA PRO A 3 30.00 -16.87 -32.60
C PRO A 3 29.66 -16.51 -31.14
N ILE A 4 30.30 -15.46 -30.63
CA ILE A 4 30.02 -14.93 -29.30
C ILE A 4 28.66 -14.21 -29.38
N SER A 5 27.75 -14.53 -28.46
CA SER A 5 26.44 -13.85 -28.41
C SER A 5 26.62 -12.34 -28.20
N PRO A 6 25.92 -11.47 -28.97
CA PRO A 6 26.04 -10.01 -28.87
C PRO A 6 25.92 -9.45 -27.45
N ILE A 7 25.11 -10.09 -26.60
CA ILE A 7 24.89 -9.68 -25.21
C ILE A 7 26.16 -9.74 -24.35
N ASN A 8 27.14 -10.57 -24.70
CA ASN A 8 28.41 -10.68 -23.97
C ASN A 8 29.38 -9.53 -24.29
N HIS A 9 29.03 -8.65 -25.23
CA HIS A 9 29.79 -7.42 -25.53
C HIS A 9 29.30 -6.22 -24.71
N LEU A 10 28.19 -6.37 -23.98
CA LEU A 10 27.72 -5.30 -23.10
C LEU A 10 28.71 -5.06 -21.96
N PRO A 11 28.92 -3.80 -21.55
CA PRO A 11 29.68 -3.48 -20.36
C PRO A 11 29.12 -4.19 -19.13
N TYR A 12 30.01 -4.45 -18.16
CA TYR A 12 29.65 -5.08 -16.88
C TYR A 12 28.46 -4.37 -16.21
N ASP A 13 28.46 -3.05 -16.19
CA ASP A 13 27.42 -2.26 -15.51
C ASP A 13 26.05 -2.43 -16.18
N CYS A 14 26.00 -2.47 -17.52
CA CYS A 14 24.77 -2.70 -18.26
C CYS A 14 24.22 -4.11 -17.99
N LEU A 15 25.07 -5.14 -17.98
CA LEU A 15 24.63 -6.50 -17.64
C LEU A 15 24.16 -6.62 -16.19
N SER A 16 24.87 -5.96 -15.28
CA SER A 16 24.53 -5.90 -13.87
C SER A 16 23.16 -5.24 -13.65
N GLU A 17 22.87 -4.15 -14.35
CA GLU A 17 21.58 -3.47 -14.32
C GLU A 17 20.47 -4.34 -14.93
N ILE A 18 20.72 -4.98 -16.09
CA ILE A 18 19.77 -5.93 -16.69
C ILE A 18 19.45 -7.06 -15.71
N PHE A 19 20.45 -7.64 -15.05
CA PHE A 19 20.23 -8.70 -14.06
C PHE A 19 19.50 -8.18 -12.83
N ALA A 20 19.77 -6.95 -12.38
CA ALA A 20 19.01 -6.32 -11.31
C ALA A 20 17.53 -6.17 -11.67
N HIS A 21 17.23 -5.73 -12.90
CA HIS A 21 15.86 -5.65 -13.39
C HIS A 21 15.21 -7.02 -13.55
N ALA A 22 15.94 -8.00 -14.09
CA ALA A 22 15.45 -9.37 -14.24
C ALA A 22 15.11 -10.00 -12.88
N CYS A 23 16.00 -9.88 -11.89
CA CYS A 23 15.79 -10.40 -10.54
C CYS A 23 14.76 -9.59 -9.73
N ALA A 24 14.56 -8.31 -10.03
CA ALA A 24 13.55 -7.47 -9.37
C ALA A 24 12.15 -7.62 -9.98
N SER A 25 12.07 -8.01 -11.25
CA SER A 25 10.80 -8.24 -11.94
C SER A 25 10.12 -9.44 -11.31
N ARG A 26 9.04 -9.19 -10.58
CA ARG A 26 8.12 -10.24 -10.15
C ARG A 26 7.29 -10.63 -11.37
N PRO A 27 7.46 -11.81 -11.98
CA PRO A 27 6.41 -12.30 -12.86
C PRO A 27 5.12 -12.32 -12.04
N TYR A 28 4.05 -11.73 -12.59
CA TYR A 28 2.77 -11.49 -11.92
C TYR A 28 2.04 -12.76 -11.43
N ALA A 29 2.67 -13.93 -11.58
CA ALA A 29 2.31 -15.16 -10.90
C ALA A 29 3.59 -15.98 -10.66
N ALA A 30 3.89 -16.25 -9.39
CA ALA A 30 4.44 -17.53 -8.92
C ALA A 30 5.88 -18.01 -9.24
N GLU A 31 6.90 -17.18 -9.50
CA GLU A 31 8.19 -17.75 -9.94
C GLU A 31 9.50 -17.13 -9.37
N ASN A 32 9.65 -16.91 -8.06
CA ASN A 32 10.99 -16.63 -7.48
C ASN A 32 11.15 -17.16 -6.05
N TYR A 33 10.75 -18.40 -5.82
CA TYR A 33 10.68 -18.98 -4.48
C TYR A 33 11.87 -19.90 -4.20
N LEU A 34 12.50 -19.83 -3.01
CA LEU A 34 13.66 -20.70 -2.72
C LEU A 34 13.33 -22.20 -2.73
N ASN A 35 12.07 -22.59 -2.50
CA ASN A 35 11.62 -23.98 -2.60
C ASN A 35 11.52 -24.48 -4.06
N TRP A 36 11.54 -23.57 -5.05
CA TRP A 36 11.69 -23.92 -6.46
C TRP A 36 12.90 -23.25 -7.11
N PRO A 37 14.10 -23.86 -6.98
CA PRO A 37 15.33 -23.35 -7.58
C PRO A 37 15.25 -23.10 -9.10
N LYS A 38 14.33 -23.79 -9.80
CA LYS A 38 14.07 -23.58 -11.23
C LYS A 38 13.56 -22.18 -11.56
N HIS A 39 12.86 -21.56 -10.61
CA HIS A 39 12.27 -20.25 -10.78
C HIS A 39 13.17 -19.12 -10.29
N MET A 40 14.23 -19.43 -9.54
CA MET A 40 15.15 -18.41 -9.06
C MET A 40 16.02 -17.84 -10.20
N ILE A 41 15.66 -16.64 -10.67
CA ILE A 41 16.28 -16.01 -11.84
C ILE A 41 17.80 -15.90 -11.68
N ALA A 42 18.31 -15.54 -10.49
CA ALA A 42 19.76 -15.47 -10.25
C ALA A 42 20.46 -16.83 -10.48
N LEU A 43 19.85 -17.94 -10.03
CA LEU A 43 20.38 -19.29 -10.24
C LEU A 43 20.32 -19.73 -11.71
N GLN A 44 19.32 -19.26 -12.46
CA GLN A 44 19.25 -19.49 -13.91
C GLN A 44 20.34 -18.70 -14.64
N LEU A 45 20.53 -17.43 -14.31
CA LEU A 45 21.49 -16.57 -14.98
C LEU A 45 22.94 -17.02 -14.75
N VAL A 46 23.30 -17.53 -13.55
CA VAL A 46 24.66 -18.09 -13.31
C VAL A 46 24.95 -19.37 -14.10
N ARG A 47 23.94 -19.99 -14.71
CA ARG A 47 24.07 -21.20 -15.54
C ARG A 47 24.26 -20.89 -17.02
N VAL A 48 24.01 -19.66 -17.48
CA VAL A 48 24.07 -19.30 -18.90
C VAL A 48 25.48 -19.36 -19.46
N CYS A 49 26.43 -18.59 -18.90
CA CYS A 49 27.83 -18.62 -19.29
C CYS A 49 28.75 -18.17 -18.14
N SER A 50 30.06 -18.38 -18.27
CA SER A 50 31.04 -17.99 -17.25
C SER A 50 31.10 -16.48 -17.02
N HIS A 51 30.90 -15.68 -18.07
CA HIS A 51 30.85 -14.22 -17.97
C HIS A 51 29.68 -13.76 -17.10
N TRP A 52 28.46 -14.24 -17.36
CA TRP A 52 27.26 -13.89 -16.59
C TRP A 52 27.38 -14.31 -15.13
N ARG A 53 27.93 -15.51 -14.89
CA ARG A 53 28.24 -15.98 -13.53
C ARG A 53 29.18 -15.02 -12.81
N LYS A 54 30.27 -14.58 -13.46
CA LYS A 54 31.22 -13.63 -12.88
C LYS A 54 30.54 -12.30 -12.53
N VAL A 55 29.68 -11.78 -13.42
CA VAL A 55 28.91 -10.56 -13.17
C VAL A 55 27.98 -10.72 -11.96
N LEU A 56 27.20 -11.79 -11.89
CA LEU A 56 26.27 -12.05 -10.80
C LEU A 56 26.95 -12.26 -9.44
N LEU A 57 28.03 -13.03 -9.41
CA LEU A 57 28.77 -13.29 -8.16
C LEU A 57 29.48 -12.03 -7.65
N SER A 58 29.85 -11.12 -8.56
CA SER A 58 30.45 -9.83 -8.19
C SER A 58 29.39 -8.82 -7.72
N ASN A 59 28.14 -8.94 -8.17
CA ASN A 59 27.02 -8.14 -7.68
C ASN A 59 26.29 -8.82 -6.52
N THR A 60 26.92 -8.75 -5.34
CA THR A 60 26.42 -9.35 -4.09
C THR A 60 25.06 -8.77 -3.64
N GLY A 61 24.68 -7.56 -4.08
CA GLY A 61 23.38 -6.96 -3.80
C GLY A 61 22.19 -7.70 -4.44
N LEU A 62 22.41 -8.47 -5.52
CA LEU A 62 21.37 -9.29 -6.14
C LEU A 62 20.96 -10.48 -5.27
N TRP A 63 21.88 -10.96 -4.43
CA TRP A 63 21.68 -12.10 -3.54
C TRP A 63 21.09 -11.70 -2.19
N SER A 64 20.96 -10.40 -1.90
CA SER A 64 20.45 -9.91 -0.61
C SER A 64 18.92 -9.79 -0.55
N LYS A 65 18.23 -10.12 -1.65
CA LYS A 65 16.77 -10.13 -1.76
C LYS A 65 16.28 -11.56 -1.87
N LEU A 66 15.42 -11.99 -0.94
CA LEU A 66 14.94 -13.37 -0.84
C LEU A 66 13.42 -13.40 -0.79
N GLU A 67 12.81 -14.32 -1.52
CA GLU A 67 11.39 -14.61 -1.39
C GLU A 67 11.21 -16.11 -1.22
N PHE A 68 10.43 -16.48 -0.20
CA PHE A 68 10.17 -17.86 0.16
C PHE A 68 8.67 -18.08 0.26
N ILE A 69 8.13 -18.92 -0.60
CA ILE A 69 6.85 -19.58 -0.32
C ILE A 69 7.15 -20.88 0.39
N HIS A 70 6.54 -21.01 1.55
CA HIS A 70 6.49 -22.23 2.31
C HIS A 70 5.41 -23.15 1.75
N GLU A 71 5.88 -24.23 1.11
CA GLU A 71 5.10 -25.40 0.76
C GLU A 71 5.71 -26.62 1.46
N PRO A 72 5.16 -27.05 2.60
CA PRO A 72 5.55 -28.27 3.26
C PRO A 72 5.65 -29.47 2.32
N PRO A 73 6.64 -30.36 2.53
CA PRO A 73 7.68 -30.26 3.56
C PRO A 73 8.87 -29.36 3.14
N TYR A 74 9.52 -28.71 4.10
CA TYR A 74 10.81 -28.06 3.85
C TYR A 74 11.82 -29.11 3.37
N THR A 75 12.54 -28.78 2.30
CA THR A 75 13.59 -29.65 1.76
C THR A 75 14.96 -29.19 2.20
N GLN A 76 15.93 -30.12 2.32
CA GLN A 76 17.34 -29.76 2.53
C GLN A 76 17.81 -28.78 1.46
N ALA A 77 17.37 -28.96 0.22
CA ALA A 77 17.67 -28.06 -0.89
C ALA A 77 17.23 -26.60 -0.62
N SER A 78 16.16 -26.37 0.13
CA SER A 78 15.72 -25.01 0.48
C SER A 78 16.67 -24.36 1.49
N VAL A 79 17.17 -25.13 2.46
CA VAL A 79 18.17 -24.68 3.44
C VAL A 79 19.53 -24.43 2.75
N ASP A 80 19.95 -25.35 1.88
CA ASP A 80 21.18 -25.20 1.08
C ASP A 80 21.12 -23.96 0.18
N CYS A 81 19.95 -23.71 -0.43
CA CYS A 81 19.71 -22.52 -1.23
C CYS A 81 19.79 -21.25 -0.39
N LEU A 82 19.20 -21.24 0.82
CA LEU A 82 19.35 -20.14 1.75
C LEU A 82 20.82 -19.87 2.09
N HIS A 83 21.59 -20.91 2.43
CA HIS A 83 23.02 -20.77 2.68
C HIS A 83 23.78 -20.15 1.50
N LEU A 84 23.51 -20.60 0.28
CA LEU A 84 24.12 -20.06 -0.93
C LEU A 84 23.83 -18.55 -1.10
N TYR A 85 22.58 -18.14 -0.90
CA TYR A 85 22.19 -16.74 -1.00
C TYR A 85 22.79 -15.87 0.12
N LEU A 86 22.80 -16.37 1.36
CA LEU A 86 23.42 -15.66 2.49
C LEU A 86 24.94 -15.50 2.29
N ALA A 87 25.62 -16.52 1.77
CA ALA A 87 27.04 -16.45 1.44
C ALA A 87 27.32 -15.45 0.31
N ASN A 88 26.56 -15.51 -0.79
CA ASN A 88 26.79 -14.63 -1.94
C ASN A 88 26.33 -13.18 -1.71
N SER A 89 25.48 -12.92 -0.72
CA SER A 89 25.09 -11.56 -0.37
C SER A 89 26.15 -10.80 0.44
N GLY A 90 27.17 -11.49 0.96
CA GLY A 90 28.27 -10.87 1.70
C GLY A 90 27.78 -10.08 2.90
N ASN A 91 28.12 -8.78 2.99
CA ASN A 91 27.66 -7.89 4.06
C ASN A 91 26.47 -7.00 3.67
N HIS A 92 25.82 -7.28 2.53
CA HIS A 92 24.65 -6.51 2.11
C HIS A 92 23.49 -6.68 3.07
N SER A 93 22.72 -5.60 3.22
CA SER A 93 21.48 -5.61 3.98
C SER A 93 20.44 -6.52 3.32
N LEU A 94 19.83 -7.38 4.14
CA LEU A 94 18.88 -8.39 3.70
C LEU A 94 17.47 -7.81 3.62
N THR A 95 16.78 -8.11 2.53
CA THR A 95 15.34 -7.87 2.34
C THR A 95 14.70 -9.19 1.99
N PHE A 96 13.75 -9.66 2.79
CA PHE A 96 13.13 -10.95 2.51
C PHE A 96 11.66 -11.03 2.85
N VAL A 97 10.99 -11.96 2.17
CA VAL A 97 9.58 -12.33 2.37
C VAL A 97 9.50 -13.84 2.59
N ILE A 98 8.84 -14.24 3.67
CA ILE A 98 8.49 -15.63 3.98
C ILE A 98 6.98 -15.69 4.06
N GLN A 99 6.34 -16.46 3.19
CA GLN A 99 4.88 -16.60 3.16
C GLN A 99 4.48 -18.07 3.09
N ASP A 100 3.38 -18.45 3.74
CA ASP A 100 2.81 -19.78 3.56
C ASP A 100 1.98 -19.87 2.28
N SER A 101 1.99 -21.02 1.61
CA SER A 101 1.13 -21.28 0.48
C SER A 101 -0.35 -21.29 0.89
N ASP A 102 -1.19 -20.59 0.12
CA ASP A 102 -2.63 -20.48 0.37
C ASP A 102 -3.38 -21.80 0.19
N LEU A 103 -2.76 -22.79 -0.47
CA LEU A 103 -3.38 -24.08 -0.77
C LEU A 103 -3.48 -25.02 0.43
N GLN A 104 -2.88 -24.65 1.57
CA GLN A 104 -2.84 -25.54 2.72
C GLN A 104 -4.02 -25.32 3.66
N ASP A 105 -4.72 -26.41 3.95
CA ASP A 105 -5.73 -26.46 5.00
C ASP A 105 -5.13 -25.96 6.34
N PRO A 106 -5.77 -24.99 7.03
CA PRO A 106 -5.33 -24.54 8.35
C PRO A 106 -5.28 -25.66 9.40
N GLU A 107 -6.01 -26.77 9.26
CA GLU A 107 -6.09 -27.77 10.35
C GLU A 107 -4.85 -28.68 10.51
N TYR A 108 -3.88 -28.66 9.58
CA TYR A 108 -2.77 -29.63 9.55
C TYR A 108 -1.36 -29.01 9.56
N ILE A 109 -1.09 -28.08 10.48
CA ILE A 109 0.31 -27.63 10.71
C ILE A 109 1.04 -28.65 11.57
N VAL A 110 1.68 -29.63 10.91
CA VAL A 110 2.67 -30.48 11.57
C VAL A 110 3.96 -29.66 11.74
N PRO A 111 4.54 -29.56 12.95
CA PRO A 111 5.83 -28.90 13.15
C PRO A 111 6.90 -29.54 12.26
N ASP A 112 7.44 -28.77 11.32
CA ASP A 112 8.53 -29.23 10.45
C ASP A 112 9.88 -28.86 11.09
N PRO A 113 10.73 -29.82 11.48
CA PRO A 113 12.04 -29.53 12.05
C PRO A 113 12.93 -28.73 11.08
N ARG A 114 12.74 -28.86 9.77
CA ARG A 114 13.49 -28.09 8.77
C ARG A 114 13.03 -26.66 8.63
N GLN A 115 11.77 -26.34 8.96
CA GLN A 115 11.34 -24.94 9.15
C GLN A 115 12.18 -24.28 10.24
N SER A 116 12.40 -25.02 11.33
CA SER A 116 13.18 -24.55 12.48
C SER A 116 14.63 -24.31 12.09
N GLU A 117 15.20 -25.22 11.29
CA GLU A 117 16.53 -25.07 10.74
C GLU A 117 16.65 -23.88 9.79
N PHE A 118 15.72 -23.74 8.84
CA PHE A 118 15.69 -22.61 7.91
C PHE A 118 15.67 -21.27 8.66
N MET A 119 14.78 -21.15 9.65
CA MET A 119 14.67 -19.95 10.47
C MET A 119 15.91 -19.73 11.34
N ARG A 120 16.52 -20.79 11.87
CA ARG A 120 17.79 -20.70 12.61
C ARG A 120 18.91 -20.14 11.73
N VAL A 121 19.04 -20.63 10.50
CA VAL A 121 20.02 -20.15 9.52
C VAL A 121 19.76 -18.68 9.18
N LEU A 122 18.51 -18.30 8.91
CA LEU A 122 18.19 -16.89 8.63
C LEU A 122 18.48 -15.98 9.83
N CYS A 123 18.25 -16.47 11.05
CA CYS A 123 18.46 -15.73 12.28
C CYS A 123 19.95 -15.53 12.62
N THR A 124 20.90 -16.25 12.01
CA THR A 124 22.33 -15.93 12.18
C THR A 124 22.67 -14.57 11.56
N GLU A 125 21.88 -14.12 10.60
CA GLU A 125 22.09 -12.89 9.83
C GLU A 125 21.20 -11.72 10.29
N VAL A 126 20.57 -11.78 11.48
CA VAL A 126 19.65 -10.73 11.99
C VAL A 126 20.26 -9.32 11.97
N HIS A 127 21.57 -9.21 12.19
CA HIS A 127 22.30 -7.95 12.18
C HIS A 127 22.28 -7.23 10.82
N ARG A 128 22.00 -7.97 9.73
CA ARG A 128 21.90 -7.46 8.36
C ARG A 128 20.46 -7.25 7.90
N TRP A 129 19.46 -7.67 8.67
CA TRP A 129 18.06 -7.53 8.26
C TRP A 129 17.70 -6.05 8.14
N LYS A 130 17.19 -5.64 6.97
CA LYS A 130 16.70 -4.29 6.70
C LYS A 130 15.20 -4.26 6.51
N ARG A 131 14.66 -5.25 5.81
CA ARG A 131 13.22 -5.44 5.60
C ARG A 131 12.87 -6.91 5.75
N ALA A 132 11.93 -7.22 6.62
CA ALA A 132 11.50 -8.58 6.87
C ALA A 132 9.99 -8.68 6.81
N THR A 133 9.47 -9.59 5.99
CA THR A 133 8.04 -9.90 5.90
C THR A 133 7.82 -11.35 6.27
N PHE A 134 6.99 -11.57 7.28
CA PHE A 134 6.54 -12.88 7.73
C PHE A 134 5.03 -12.97 7.54
N SER A 135 4.59 -13.74 6.56
CA SER A 135 3.19 -14.05 6.27
C SER A 135 2.94 -15.55 6.45
N THR A 136 3.17 -16.05 7.66
CA THR A 136 3.11 -17.47 7.99
C THR A 136 1.94 -17.76 8.93
N LYS A 137 1.43 -18.99 8.96
CA LYS A 137 0.36 -19.39 9.88
C LYS A 137 0.84 -19.36 11.32
N ALA A 138 2.07 -19.83 11.56
CA ALA A 138 2.76 -19.74 12.83
C ALA A 138 4.14 -19.09 12.60
N PRO A 139 4.53 -18.06 13.36
CA PRO A 139 5.92 -17.62 13.36
C PRO A 139 6.79 -18.76 13.90
N PHE A 140 8.05 -18.82 13.53
CA PHE A 140 9.00 -19.68 14.23
C PHE A 140 10.30 -18.90 14.38
N PHE A 141 10.46 -18.28 15.54
CA PHE A 141 11.73 -17.68 15.92
C PHE A 141 12.41 -18.63 16.89
N PRO A 142 13.68 -19.04 16.63
CA PRO A 142 14.41 -19.86 17.57
C PRO A 142 14.49 -19.14 18.92
N ALA A 143 14.45 -19.92 20.01
CA ALA A 143 14.66 -19.36 21.33
C ALA A 143 16.05 -18.72 21.38
N SER A 144 16.15 -17.50 21.89
CA SER A 144 17.44 -16.85 22.09
C SER A 144 18.21 -17.67 23.14
N PRO A 145 19.41 -18.18 22.81
CA PRO A 145 20.26 -18.84 23.79
C PRO A 145 20.79 -17.76 24.75
N GLY A 146 20.13 -17.61 25.89
CA GLY A 146 20.30 -16.48 26.80
C GLY A 146 19.14 -15.50 26.66
N ALA A 147 18.57 -15.05 27.78
CA ALA A 147 17.34 -14.27 27.87
C ALA A 147 17.35 -12.89 27.15
N VAL A 148 18.38 -12.57 26.37
CA VAL A 148 18.55 -11.29 25.69
C VAL A 148 18.01 -11.39 24.26
N ALA A 149 17.07 -10.51 23.92
CA ALA A 149 16.56 -10.38 22.56
C ALA A 149 17.67 -9.99 21.58
N PRO A 150 17.72 -10.58 20.37
CA PRO A 150 18.74 -10.26 19.38
C PRO A 150 18.71 -8.79 19.00
N SER A 151 19.87 -8.20 18.71
CA SER A 151 19.95 -6.84 18.19
C SER A 151 19.69 -6.84 16.68
N LEU A 152 18.72 -6.03 16.23
CA LEU A 152 18.40 -5.83 14.81
C LEU A 152 18.71 -4.38 14.40
N PRO A 153 20.00 -3.98 14.37
CA PRO A 153 20.40 -2.58 14.23
C PRO A 153 20.00 -1.93 12.89
N ARG A 154 19.76 -2.73 11.85
CA ARG A 154 19.44 -2.25 10.49
C ARG A 154 17.98 -2.42 10.09
N LEU A 155 17.15 -3.04 10.93
CA LEU A 155 15.77 -3.38 10.56
C LEU A 155 14.93 -2.11 10.52
N GLU A 156 14.55 -1.68 9.31
CA GLU A 156 13.77 -0.46 9.07
C GLU A 156 12.27 -0.76 8.89
N ARG A 157 11.94 -1.89 8.27
CA ARG A 157 10.56 -2.30 7.97
C ARG A 157 10.27 -3.73 8.39
N LEU A 158 9.14 -3.95 9.04
CA LEU A 158 8.70 -5.25 9.51
C LEU A 158 7.23 -5.48 9.17
N THR A 159 6.93 -6.57 8.48
CA THR A 159 5.56 -7.03 8.23
C THR A 159 5.33 -8.37 8.92
N LEU A 160 4.26 -8.47 9.71
CA LEU A 160 3.88 -9.62 10.52
C LEU A 160 2.41 -9.99 10.28
N CYS A 161 2.15 -10.97 9.40
CA CYS A 161 0.81 -11.48 9.09
C CYS A 161 0.71 -12.93 9.58
N TYR A 162 -0.03 -13.17 10.66
CA TYR A 162 -0.07 -14.48 11.33
C TYR A 162 -1.45 -15.08 11.44
N ARG A 163 -1.82 -16.01 10.56
CA ARG A 163 -3.22 -16.50 10.47
C ARG A 163 -3.75 -17.17 11.74
N GLU A 164 -2.91 -17.78 12.56
CA GLU A 164 -3.34 -18.58 13.70
C GLU A 164 -3.04 -17.98 15.08
N LYS A 165 -3.68 -18.57 16.10
CA LYS A 165 -3.44 -18.25 17.51
C LYS A 165 -2.05 -18.75 17.91
N VAL A 166 -1.05 -17.91 17.71
CA VAL A 166 0.33 -18.18 18.13
C VAL A 166 0.38 -18.49 19.63
N ARG A 167 0.61 -19.76 19.98
CA ARG A 167 0.83 -20.15 21.38
C ARG A 167 2.30 -19.86 21.75
N ARG A 168 2.49 -18.96 22.72
CA ARG A 168 3.73 -18.79 23.52
C ARG A 168 5.04 -18.58 22.73
N GLN A 169 5.10 -17.60 21.83
CA GLN A 169 6.35 -17.25 21.17
C GLN A 169 7.09 -16.09 21.82
N HIS A 170 8.38 -15.97 21.49
CA HIS A 170 9.29 -14.92 21.94
C HIS A 170 8.80 -13.55 21.53
N ARG A 171 8.01 -12.97 22.44
CA ARG A 171 7.37 -11.66 22.33
C ARG A 171 8.38 -10.55 22.01
N ASP A 172 9.60 -10.71 22.49
CA ASP A 172 10.58 -9.63 22.54
C ASP A 172 11.64 -9.69 21.43
N PHE A 173 11.50 -10.63 20.46
CA PHE A 173 12.50 -10.81 19.40
C PHE A 173 12.82 -9.51 18.65
N PHE A 174 11.79 -8.68 18.40
CA PHE A 174 11.91 -7.42 17.65
C PHE A 174 12.05 -6.17 18.52
N MET A 175 12.16 -6.32 19.84
CA MET A 175 12.22 -5.19 20.78
C MET A 175 13.49 -4.35 20.57
N ASN A 176 14.62 -5.00 20.25
CA ASN A 176 15.93 -4.38 20.06
C ASN A 176 16.19 -4.01 18.59
N ALA A 177 15.26 -3.28 17.96
CA ALA A 177 15.35 -2.86 16.57
C ALA A 177 15.36 -1.32 16.43
N PRO A 178 16.45 -0.60 16.79
CA PRO A 178 16.47 0.87 16.91
C PRO A 178 16.23 1.64 15.59
N ALA A 179 16.41 0.98 14.44
CA ALA A 179 16.15 1.56 13.12
C ALA A 179 14.71 1.34 12.64
N LEU A 180 13.86 0.62 13.38
CA LEU A 180 12.52 0.24 12.93
C LEU A 180 11.62 1.48 12.87
N ARG A 181 11.09 1.77 11.68
CA ARG A 181 10.22 2.94 11.41
C ARG A 181 8.88 2.56 10.80
N SER A 182 8.82 1.46 10.06
CA SER A 182 7.60 1.01 9.39
C SER A 182 7.20 -0.38 9.85
N VAL A 183 5.98 -0.52 10.34
CA VAL A 183 5.44 -1.78 10.85
C VAL A 183 4.09 -2.05 10.23
N GLU A 184 3.90 -3.27 9.75
CA GLU A 184 2.63 -3.78 9.28
C GLU A 184 2.31 -5.05 10.07
N VAL A 185 1.19 -5.07 10.79
CA VAL A 185 0.86 -6.16 11.71
C VAL A 185 -0.58 -6.59 11.56
N GLN A 186 -0.80 -7.90 11.57
CA GLN A 186 -2.11 -8.51 11.68
C GLN A 186 -2.37 -8.92 13.15
N LEU A 187 -3.23 -8.19 13.84
CA LEU A 187 -3.47 -8.36 15.28
C LEU A 187 -4.66 -9.28 15.57
N HIS A 188 -4.48 -10.60 15.50
CA HIS A 188 -5.57 -11.55 15.78
C HIS A 188 -6.15 -11.42 17.19
N LYS A 189 -7.44 -11.77 17.34
CA LYS A 189 -8.25 -11.74 18.59
C LYS A 189 -7.67 -12.54 19.77
N ALA A 190 -6.56 -13.26 19.59
CA ALA A 190 -5.95 -14.00 20.68
C ALA A 190 -5.46 -13.00 21.75
N LYS A 191 -5.99 -13.14 22.97
CA LYS A 191 -5.70 -12.30 24.17
C LYS A 191 -4.20 -12.18 24.55
N LYS A 192 -3.27 -12.76 23.77
CA LYS A 192 -1.85 -12.97 24.13
C LYS A 192 -0.84 -12.75 23.00
N ASN A 193 -1.22 -12.25 21.83
CA ASN A 193 -0.26 -12.00 20.73
C ASN A 193 0.62 -10.76 20.97
N ASN A 194 1.36 -10.71 22.07
CA ASN A 194 2.14 -9.54 22.47
C ASN A 194 3.50 -9.52 21.75
N PHE A 195 3.57 -9.06 20.51
CA PHE A 195 4.86 -8.58 20.00
C PHE A 195 5.25 -7.33 20.78
N SER A 196 6.43 -7.37 21.39
CA SER A 196 7.09 -6.21 21.96
C SER A 196 7.90 -5.58 20.85
N LEU A 197 7.47 -4.39 20.44
CA LEU A 197 8.14 -3.59 19.43
C LEU A 197 8.55 -2.27 20.06
N PRO A 198 9.60 -1.61 19.55
CA PRO A 198 9.98 -0.27 19.96
C PRO A 198 8.96 0.75 19.39
N TRP A 199 7.75 0.79 19.97
CA TRP A 199 6.62 1.56 19.44
C TRP A 199 6.90 3.05 19.31
N GLU A 200 7.69 3.63 20.21
CA GLU A 200 7.96 5.07 20.27
C GLU A 200 8.58 5.64 19.00
N GLN A 201 9.37 4.84 18.26
CA GLN A 201 10.09 5.27 17.07
C GLN A 201 9.38 4.93 15.75
N ILE A 202 8.23 4.23 15.80
CA ILE A 202 7.48 3.86 14.60
C ILE A 202 6.79 5.10 14.04
N SER A 203 7.04 5.37 12.75
CA SER A 203 6.44 6.49 12.01
C SER A 203 5.35 6.05 11.03
N ASP A 204 5.44 4.83 10.51
CA ASP A 204 4.45 4.27 9.57
C ASP A 204 3.90 2.97 10.17
N LEU A 205 2.60 2.93 10.51
CA LEU A 205 1.94 1.76 11.08
C LEU A 205 0.73 1.34 10.25
N THR A 206 0.70 0.08 9.82
CA THR A 206 -0.44 -0.54 9.15
C THR A 206 -0.98 -1.68 10.02
N LEU A 207 -2.27 -1.60 10.36
CA LEU A 207 -3.00 -2.60 11.12
C LEU A 207 -3.93 -3.36 10.15
N LEU A 208 -3.59 -4.62 9.86
CA LEU A 208 -4.22 -5.42 8.81
C LEU A 208 -5.54 -6.09 9.22
N TYR A 209 -6.24 -6.66 8.22
CA TYR A 209 -7.52 -7.37 8.33
C TYR A 209 -7.58 -8.28 9.56
N HIS A 210 -8.66 -8.19 10.34
CA HIS A 210 -8.84 -8.87 11.63
C HIS A 210 -8.03 -8.35 12.82
N SER A 211 -7.36 -7.21 12.68
CA SER A 211 -6.73 -6.57 13.82
C SER A 211 -7.79 -6.15 14.87
N SER A 212 -7.56 -6.55 16.11
CA SER A 212 -8.37 -6.14 17.26
C SER A 212 -8.19 -4.64 17.52
N ILE A 213 -9.27 -3.85 17.33
CA ILE A 213 -9.29 -2.41 17.69
C ILE A 213 -8.93 -2.23 19.18
N SER A 214 -9.38 -3.17 20.02
CA SER A 214 -9.05 -3.21 21.44
C SER A 214 -7.55 -3.09 21.67
N ARG A 215 -6.73 -3.66 20.79
CA ARG A 215 -5.27 -3.62 20.88
C ARG A 215 -4.66 -2.34 20.33
N ALA A 216 -5.25 -1.77 19.27
CA ALA A 216 -4.85 -0.47 18.75
C ALA A 216 -4.93 0.61 19.85
N ILE A 217 -5.95 0.56 20.71
CA ILE A 217 -6.13 1.46 21.86
C ILE A 217 -4.91 1.44 22.81
N TYR A 218 -4.26 0.29 23.00
CA TYR A 218 -3.09 0.17 23.88
C TYR A 218 -1.77 0.52 23.17
N ILE A 219 -1.67 0.26 21.87
CA ILE A 219 -0.43 0.45 21.11
C ILE A 219 -0.26 1.89 20.67
N LEU A 220 -1.29 2.49 20.07
CA LEU A 220 -1.20 3.79 19.42
C LEU A 220 -0.75 4.94 20.36
N PRO A 221 -1.14 4.99 21.65
CA PRO A 221 -0.60 5.99 22.58
C PRO A 221 0.93 5.92 22.75
N SER A 222 1.54 4.76 22.49
CA SER A 222 3.00 4.58 22.59
C SER A 222 3.73 5.04 21.32
N CYS A 223 3.04 5.24 20.20
CA CYS A 223 3.64 5.61 18.91
C CYS A 223 3.79 7.13 18.76
N LYS A 224 4.69 7.73 19.56
CA LYS A 224 4.86 9.20 19.64
C LYS A 224 5.32 9.86 18.32
N ASN A 225 5.98 9.11 17.43
CA ASN A 225 6.50 9.59 16.15
C ASN A 225 5.62 9.19 14.95
N LEU A 226 4.38 8.74 15.20
CA LEU A 226 3.50 8.21 14.16
C LEU A 226 3.05 9.31 13.18
N GLN A 227 3.37 9.13 11.90
CA GLN A 227 3.03 10.04 10.80
C GLN A 227 2.02 9.42 9.83
N LYS A 228 2.10 8.11 9.61
CA LYS A 228 1.16 7.38 8.75
C LYS A 228 0.53 6.25 9.53
N LEU A 229 -0.79 6.20 9.46
CA LEU A 229 -1.59 5.16 10.09
C LEU A 229 -2.57 4.58 9.10
N GLU A 230 -2.59 3.27 8.98
CA GLU A 230 -3.53 2.55 8.15
C GLU A 230 -4.28 1.50 8.96
N PHE A 231 -5.60 1.49 8.82
CA PHE A 231 -6.49 0.45 9.34
C PHE A 231 -7.16 -0.28 8.18
N SER A 232 -6.69 -1.49 7.89
CA SER A 232 -7.33 -2.37 6.93
C SER A 232 -8.34 -3.26 7.65
N ASP A 233 -9.62 -2.86 7.59
CA ASP A 233 -10.81 -3.66 7.88
C ASP A 233 -10.73 -4.46 9.21
N PRO A 234 -10.81 -3.73 10.34
CA PRO A 234 -10.71 -4.30 11.67
C PRO A 234 -11.92 -5.16 11.99
N LEU A 235 -11.70 -6.23 12.76
CA LEU A 235 -12.81 -6.94 13.37
C LEU A 235 -13.21 -6.25 14.67
N MET A 236 -14.51 -6.04 14.82
CA MET A 236 -15.09 -5.68 16.09
C MET A 236 -14.91 -6.82 17.09
N ASP A 237 -14.27 -6.49 18.21
CA ASP A 237 -14.17 -7.34 19.38
C ASP A 237 -14.24 -6.57 20.71
N PHE A 238 -14.48 -5.25 20.66
CA PHE A 238 -14.56 -4.45 21.87
C PHE A 238 -15.93 -4.62 22.53
N THR A 239 -15.98 -5.46 23.58
CA THR A 239 -17.17 -5.65 24.42
C THR A 239 -17.11 -4.85 25.74
N GLY A 240 -16.13 -3.94 25.86
CA GLY A 240 -15.89 -3.15 27.07
C GLY A 240 -16.62 -1.80 27.08
N PRO A 241 -16.54 -1.05 28.21
CA PRO A 241 -16.95 0.35 28.23
C PRO A 241 -16.04 1.17 27.29
N SER A 242 -16.64 2.04 26.47
CA SER A 242 -15.88 2.87 25.51
C SER A 242 -14.80 3.66 26.26
N PRO A 243 -13.50 3.49 25.92
CA PRO A 243 -12.45 4.29 26.53
C PRO A 243 -12.62 5.75 26.10
N ALA A 244 -12.00 6.66 26.85
CA ALA A 244 -11.91 8.05 26.44
C ALA A 244 -11.16 8.14 25.08
N PRO A 245 -11.59 9.02 24.16
CA PRO A 245 -10.92 9.20 22.88
C PRO A 245 -9.44 9.57 23.07
N THR A 246 -8.56 8.83 22.41
CA THR A 246 -7.11 9.08 22.42
C THR A 246 -6.76 10.07 21.30
N VAL A 247 -6.07 11.15 21.64
CA VAL A 247 -5.58 12.11 20.63
C VAL A 247 -4.25 11.63 20.07
N LEU A 248 -4.18 11.39 18.77
CA LEU A 248 -2.98 10.97 18.05
C LEU A 248 -2.44 12.15 17.25
N ASN A 249 -1.60 12.96 17.91
CA ASN A 249 -0.91 14.08 17.28
C ASN A 249 0.20 13.57 16.33
N GLY A 250 0.49 14.34 15.30
CA GLY A 250 1.54 14.04 14.32
C GLY A 250 1.13 13.11 13.17
N VAL A 251 -0.03 12.44 13.26
CA VAL A 251 -0.54 11.59 12.17
C VAL A 251 -1.00 12.48 11.01
N GLN A 252 -0.21 12.51 9.93
CA GLN A 252 -0.46 13.33 8.74
C GLN A 252 -1.20 12.57 7.64
N SER A 253 -0.99 11.24 7.56
CA SER A 253 -1.65 10.39 6.58
C SER A 253 -2.44 9.30 7.29
N LEU A 254 -3.75 9.28 7.05
CA LEU A 254 -4.67 8.31 7.62
C LEU A 254 -5.35 7.53 6.49
N ALA A 255 -5.19 6.22 6.50
CA ALA A 255 -5.91 5.32 5.60
C ALA A 255 -6.82 4.41 6.42
N ILE A 256 -8.11 4.36 6.09
CA ILE A 256 -9.09 3.59 6.86
C ILE A 256 -10.00 2.84 5.90
N ALA A 257 -10.16 1.53 6.10
CA ALA A 257 -11.18 0.76 5.42
C ALA A 257 -12.58 1.26 5.77
N ALA A 258 -13.45 1.42 4.78
CA ALA A 258 -14.80 1.97 4.96
C ALA A 258 -15.63 1.30 6.08
N THR A 259 -15.38 0.02 6.33
CA THR A 259 -16.02 -0.79 7.39
C THR A 259 -15.63 -0.38 8.81
N ALA A 260 -14.51 0.32 8.97
CA ALA A 260 -13.90 0.64 10.27
C ALA A 260 -14.30 2.03 10.83
N PHE A 261 -15.03 2.83 10.05
CA PHE A 261 -15.22 4.26 10.30
C PHE A 261 -15.95 4.56 11.61
N SER A 262 -17.06 3.87 11.82
CA SER A 262 -17.88 4.02 13.02
C SER A 262 -17.16 3.65 14.30
N ASP A 263 -16.02 2.95 14.19
CA ASP A 263 -15.40 2.27 15.32
C ASP A 263 -14.12 3.00 15.72
N ILE A 264 -13.40 3.55 14.76
CA ILE A 264 -12.12 4.25 14.98
C ILE A 264 -12.37 5.67 15.52
N PHE A 265 -13.29 6.43 14.93
CA PHE A 265 -13.44 7.85 15.30
C PHE A 265 -14.01 8.13 16.69
N PRO A 266 -14.85 7.28 17.30
CA PRO A 266 -15.19 7.43 18.71
C PRO A 266 -13.99 7.21 19.64
N LEU A 267 -12.97 6.47 19.19
CA LEU A 267 -11.84 6.05 20.00
C LEU A 267 -10.59 6.91 19.79
N PHE A 268 -10.47 7.58 18.64
CA PHE A 268 -9.27 8.31 18.26
C PHE A 268 -9.59 9.67 17.63
N CYS A 269 -8.79 10.68 17.98
CA CYS A 269 -8.82 11.99 17.35
C CYS A 269 -7.53 12.23 16.57
N PHE A 270 -7.64 12.75 15.35
CA PHE A 270 -6.52 12.94 14.43
C PHE A 270 -6.44 14.41 13.95
N PRO A 271 -6.02 15.36 14.81
CA PRO A 271 -6.08 16.78 14.50
C PRO A 271 -5.15 17.21 13.36
N ASP A 272 -4.04 16.48 13.16
CA ASP A 272 -2.97 16.86 12.22
C ASP A 272 -3.08 16.17 10.85
N VAL A 273 -4.19 15.47 10.58
CA VAL A 273 -4.35 14.72 9.31
C VAL A 273 -4.47 15.69 8.15
N VAL A 274 -3.62 15.48 7.16
CA VAL A 274 -3.58 16.24 5.90
C VAL A 274 -4.05 15.37 4.73
N SER A 275 -3.82 14.06 4.81
CA SER A 275 -4.21 13.08 3.81
C SER A 275 -5.12 12.02 4.41
N LEU A 276 -6.33 11.88 3.85
CA LEU A 276 -7.30 10.86 4.22
C LEU A 276 -7.60 9.95 3.02
N THR A 277 -7.35 8.66 3.19
CA THR A 277 -7.69 7.62 2.20
C THR A 277 -8.75 6.69 2.77
N LEU A 278 -9.85 6.55 2.06
CA LEU A 278 -10.90 5.58 2.35
C LEU A 278 -10.65 4.34 1.51
N LEU A 279 -10.29 3.24 2.15
CA LEU A 279 -10.02 1.98 1.48
C LEU A 279 -11.32 1.17 1.35
N LYS A 280 -11.43 0.39 0.27
CA LYS A 280 -12.50 -0.60 0.12
C LYS A 280 -12.40 -1.66 1.22
N GLY A 281 -13.44 -1.82 2.03
CA GLY A 281 -13.56 -2.95 2.96
C GLY A 281 -13.87 -4.26 2.23
N ALA A 282 -13.47 -5.39 2.82
CA ALA A 282 -13.72 -6.73 2.29
C ALA A 282 -15.19 -7.16 2.48
N CYS A 283 -15.94 -6.50 3.38
CA CYS A 283 -17.27 -6.92 3.78
C CYS A 283 -18.33 -5.82 3.60
N ARG A 284 -19.43 -6.17 2.91
CA ARG A 284 -20.70 -5.42 2.76
C ARG A 284 -20.58 -3.98 2.20
N ARG A 285 -21.68 -3.48 1.63
CA ARG A 285 -21.79 -2.08 1.23
C ARG A 285 -21.92 -1.22 2.50
N VAL A 286 -20.81 -0.74 3.04
CA VAL A 286 -20.79 0.26 4.13
C VAL A 286 -20.74 1.65 3.52
N TYR A 287 -21.51 2.58 4.08
CA TYR A 287 -21.62 3.96 3.63
C TYR A 287 -21.02 4.90 4.69
N PRO A 288 -19.68 5.11 4.72
CA PRO A 288 -19.00 5.87 5.78
C PRO A 288 -19.31 7.37 5.77
N GLY A 289 -20.19 7.84 4.90
CA GLY A 289 -20.46 9.26 4.67
C GLY A 289 -20.93 10.00 5.93
N LYS A 290 -21.77 9.39 6.76
CA LYS A 290 -22.25 10.04 8.00
C LYS A 290 -21.13 10.17 9.04
N ASP A 291 -20.37 9.10 9.25
CA ASP A 291 -19.28 9.08 10.25
C ASP A 291 -18.15 10.03 9.86
N LEU A 292 -17.82 10.08 8.57
CA LEU A 292 -16.85 11.03 8.04
C LEU A 292 -17.32 12.48 8.19
N LEU A 293 -18.61 12.78 7.99
CA LEU A 293 -19.14 14.12 8.27
C LEU A 293 -19.03 14.48 9.75
N SER A 294 -19.35 13.55 10.65
CA SER A 294 -19.20 13.75 12.09
C SER A 294 -17.74 14.06 12.46
N PHE A 295 -16.79 13.28 11.92
CA PHE A 295 -15.35 13.48 12.12
C PHE A 295 -14.87 14.86 11.62
N LEU A 296 -15.28 15.27 10.43
CA LEU A 296 -14.90 16.56 9.84
C LEU A 296 -15.64 17.77 10.43
N SER A 297 -16.70 17.54 11.21
CA SER A 297 -17.47 18.60 11.88
C SER A 297 -16.96 18.89 13.30
N LEU A 298 -15.97 18.14 13.79
CA LEU A 298 -15.40 18.34 15.13
C LEU A 298 -14.72 19.72 15.24
N PRO A 299 -14.70 20.37 16.42
CA PRO A 299 -14.03 21.67 16.60
C PRO A 299 -12.54 21.67 16.25
N ARG A 300 -11.89 20.49 16.33
CA ARG A 300 -10.49 20.25 15.93
C ARG A 300 -10.41 19.38 14.67
N ALA A 301 -11.33 19.58 13.74
CA ALA A 301 -11.36 18.83 12.49
C ALA A 301 -10.07 19.04 11.69
N PRO A 302 -9.57 17.98 11.03
CA PRO A 302 -8.37 18.06 10.22
C PRO A 302 -8.55 18.98 9.02
N GLN A 303 -7.47 19.67 8.67
CA GLN A 303 -7.41 20.53 7.50
C GLN A 303 -6.95 19.72 6.28
N LEU A 304 -7.83 18.87 5.77
CA LEU A 304 -7.52 17.94 4.69
C LEU A 304 -7.08 18.65 3.40
N GLN A 305 -5.97 18.18 2.85
CA GLN A 305 -5.43 18.57 1.54
C GLN A 305 -5.55 17.45 0.51
N TYR A 306 -5.58 16.20 0.95
CA TYR A 306 -5.74 15.02 0.10
C TYR A 306 -6.91 14.18 0.60
N LEU A 307 -7.81 13.84 -0.30
CA LEU A 307 -8.96 12.98 -0.02
C LEU A 307 -9.11 11.96 -1.13
N ILE A 308 -8.97 10.69 -0.78
CA ILE A 308 -8.95 9.57 -1.72
C ILE A 308 -10.08 8.61 -1.33
N PHE A 309 -10.98 8.34 -2.26
CA PHE A 309 -12.09 7.39 -2.10
C PHE A 309 -11.81 6.10 -2.88
N ASP A 310 -10.89 5.26 -2.40
CA ASP A 310 -10.42 4.07 -3.12
C ASP A 310 -11.49 2.96 -3.15
N ASN A 311 -12.21 2.89 -4.28
CA ASN A 311 -13.28 1.94 -4.54
C ASN A 311 -14.34 1.87 -3.41
N THR A 312 -14.55 2.98 -2.71
CA THR A 312 -15.58 3.12 -1.67
C THR A 312 -16.84 3.75 -2.25
N HIS A 313 -17.99 3.15 -1.97
CA HIS A 313 -19.26 3.70 -2.42
C HIS A 313 -19.81 4.72 -1.41
N ILE A 314 -19.80 6.01 -1.78
CA ILE A 314 -20.37 7.10 -0.99
C ILE A 314 -21.33 7.89 -1.85
N ALA A 315 -22.55 8.06 -1.35
CA ALA A 315 -23.57 8.87 -2.02
C ALA A 315 -23.05 10.30 -2.26
N ASP A 316 -23.30 10.81 -3.46
CA ASP A 316 -22.79 12.12 -3.89
C ASP A 316 -23.17 13.25 -2.94
N ASP A 317 -24.36 13.23 -2.35
CA ASP A 317 -24.78 14.23 -1.36
C ASP A 317 -23.91 14.24 -0.09
N HIS A 318 -23.40 13.08 0.35
CA HIS A 318 -22.44 13.03 1.45
C HIS A 318 -21.07 13.55 1.02
N VAL A 319 -20.60 13.16 -0.18
CA VAL A 319 -19.33 13.66 -0.71
C VAL A 319 -19.36 15.18 -0.81
N LEU A 320 -20.44 15.78 -1.33
CA LEU A 320 -20.58 17.23 -1.44
C LEU A 320 -20.55 17.94 -0.08
N LYS A 321 -21.18 17.37 0.95
CA LYS A 321 -21.10 17.89 2.33
C LYS A 321 -19.68 17.79 2.89
N ILE A 322 -18.98 16.68 2.63
CA ILE A 322 -17.57 16.49 3.02
C ILE A 322 -16.68 17.55 2.35
N LEU A 323 -16.89 17.80 1.06
CA LEU A 323 -16.15 18.81 0.31
C LEU A 323 -16.42 20.25 0.81
N ALA A 324 -17.62 20.52 1.31
CA ALA A 324 -17.94 21.80 1.93
C ALA A 324 -17.19 22.02 3.26
N LEU A 325 -16.89 20.93 3.99
CA LEU A 325 -16.10 20.97 5.24
C LEU A 325 -14.58 20.97 5.00
N THR A 326 -14.12 20.81 3.76
CA THR A 326 -12.69 20.68 3.42
C THR A 326 -12.25 21.73 2.39
N PRO A 327 -12.33 23.03 2.71
CA PRO A 327 -12.04 24.10 1.76
C PRO A 327 -10.58 24.16 1.29
N LEU A 328 -9.66 23.53 2.04
CA LEU A 328 -8.22 23.47 1.74
C LEU A 328 -7.80 22.29 0.87
N LEU A 329 -8.77 21.51 0.36
CA LEU A 329 -8.49 20.32 -0.43
C LEU A 329 -7.77 20.66 -1.75
N HIS A 330 -6.60 20.05 -1.96
CA HIS A 330 -5.80 20.18 -3.17
C HIS A 330 -5.96 18.98 -4.11
N THR A 331 -6.10 17.78 -3.55
CA THR A 331 -6.22 16.54 -4.32
C THR A 331 -7.50 15.80 -3.94
N LEU A 332 -8.30 15.47 -4.94
CA LEU A 332 -9.49 14.64 -4.81
C LEU A 332 -9.37 13.45 -5.75
N GLU A 333 -9.44 12.25 -5.20
CA GLU A 333 -9.56 11.02 -5.97
C GLU A 333 -10.89 10.34 -5.67
N LYS A 334 -11.74 10.16 -6.69
CA LYS A 334 -13.06 9.51 -6.55
C LYS A 334 -13.27 8.45 -7.61
N TYR A 335 -13.61 7.25 -7.18
CA TYR A 335 -13.99 6.16 -8.06
C TYR A 335 -15.50 6.23 -8.26
N THR A 336 -15.95 6.58 -9.48
CA THR A 336 -17.37 6.52 -9.83
C THR A 336 -17.68 5.15 -10.39
N GLN A 337 -18.24 4.27 -9.55
CA GLN A 337 -18.80 3.01 -10.02
C GLN A 337 -20.27 3.25 -10.34
N TYR A 338 -20.62 3.20 -11.63
CA TYR A 338 -22.00 3.07 -12.05
C TYR A 338 -22.34 1.58 -12.04
N ASP A 339 -23.26 1.14 -11.18
CA ASP A 339 -23.84 -0.20 -11.28
C ASP A 339 -24.59 -0.23 -12.61
N GLU A 340 -24.06 -0.96 -13.61
CA GLU A 340 -24.65 -1.05 -14.97
C GLU A 340 -26.09 -1.61 -14.94
N GLU A 341 -26.47 -2.31 -13.86
CA GLU A 341 -27.76 -2.99 -13.72
C GLU A 341 -28.88 -2.11 -13.14
N THR A 342 -28.58 -0.96 -12.52
CA THR A 342 -29.58 -0.17 -11.79
C THR A 342 -29.71 1.26 -12.31
N ALA A 343 -30.54 1.37 -13.35
CA ALA A 343 -31.35 2.53 -13.71
C ALA A 343 -30.66 3.84 -14.16
N ILE A 344 -31.49 4.63 -14.85
CA ILE A 344 -31.25 5.82 -15.66
C ILE A 344 -30.20 6.76 -15.02
N PRO A 345 -29.22 7.26 -15.79
CA PRO A 345 -28.23 8.19 -15.28
C PRO A 345 -28.92 9.50 -14.90
N GLU A 346 -29.32 9.64 -13.64
CA GLU A 346 -29.66 10.94 -13.10
C GLU A 346 -28.49 11.89 -13.33
N PRO A 347 -28.76 13.17 -13.67
CA PRO A 347 -27.71 14.15 -13.86
C PRO A 347 -26.78 14.16 -12.67
N ASN A 348 -25.48 14.10 -12.93
CA ASN A 348 -24.49 13.88 -11.89
C ASN A 348 -24.32 15.18 -11.07
N LYS A 349 -25.17 15.30 -10.05
CA LYS A 349 -25.25 16.43 -9.12
C LYS A 349 -23.89 16.75 -8.51
N PHE A 350 -23.04 15.74 -8.32
CA PHE A 350 -21.69 15.92 -7.80
C PHE A 350 -20.82 16.80 -8.72
N PHE A 351 -20.75 16.52 -10.02
CA PHE A 351 -19.96 17.34 -10.94
C PHE A 351 -20.53 18.74 -11.11
N ARG A 352 -21.86 18.89 -11.21
CA ARG A 352 -22.52 20.20 -11.29
C ARG A 352 -22.15 21.13 -10.13
N ARG A 353 -22.07 20.57 -8.92
CA ARG A 353 -21.72 21.33 -7.70
C ARG A 353 -20.21 21.63 -7.59
N LEU A 354 -19.39 20.90 -8.33
CA LEU A 354 -17.95 21.20 -8.45
C LEU A 354 -17.62 22.17 -9.59
N THR A 355 -18.54 22.38 -10.53
CA THR A 355 -18.39 23.40 -11.58
C THR A 355 -18.22 24.78 -10.95
N LEU A 356 -17.20 25.52 -11.38
CA LEU A 356 -16.98 26.88 -10.88
C LEU A 356 -18.09 27.80 -11.38
N THR A 357 -18.66 28.57 -10.47
CA THR A 357 -19.59 29.65 -10.77
C THR A 357 -18.96 30.99 -10.42
N ASN A 358 -19.57 32.07 -10.91
CA ASN A 358 -19.17 33.44 -10.54
C ASN A 358 -19.36 33.74 -9.04
N ASN A 359 -20.12 32.91 -8.33
CA ASN A 359 -20.36 33.09 -6.89
C ASN A 359 -19.39 32.22 -6.07
N PHE A 360 -18.25 32.81 -5.69
CA PHE A 360 -17.22 32.17 -4.86
C PHE A 360 -17.74 31.48 -3.60
N ARG A 361 -18.77 32.03 -2.96
CA ARG A 361 -19.33 31.48 -1.71
C ARG A 361 -19.98 30.11 -1.92
N THR A 362 -20.32 29.77 -3.17
CA THR A 362 -20.95 28.50 -3.52
C THR A 362 -19.97 27.48 -4.09
N ASN A 363 -18.75 27.90 -4.41
CA ASN A 363 -17.75 27.03 -5.03
C ASN A 363 -17.14 26.10 -3.98
N LEU A 364 -17.34 24.80 -4.17
CA LEU A 364 -16.70 23.77 -3.35
C LEU A 364 -15.23 23.64 -3.76
N THR A 365 -14.37 23.40 -2.77
CA THR A 365 -12.92 23.14 -2.95
C THR A 365 -12.25 24.12 -3.94
N PRO A 366 -12.20 25.42 -3.63
CA PRO A 366 -11.63 26.43 -4.52
C PRO A 366 -10.12 26.24 -4.75
N ARG A 367 -9.44 25.46 -3.90
CA ARG A 367 -8.01 25.13 -3.99
C ARG A 367 -7.70 23.80 -4.68
N LEU A 368 -8.70 23.13 -5.25
CA LEU A 368 -8.51 21.83 -5.90
C LEU A 368 -7.61 21.97 -7.13
N LYS A 369 -6.44 21.34 -7.09
CA LYS A 369 -5.44 21.30 -8.16
C LYS A 369 -5.43 19.99 -8.90
N THR A 370 -5.64 18.89 -8.19
CA THR A 370 -5.56 17.54 -8.74
C THR A 370 -6.91 16.85 -8.59
N LEU A 371 -7.47 16.43 -9.72
CA LEU A 371 -8.69 15.62 -9.75
C LEU A 371 -8.39 14.29 -10.43
N LYS A 372 -8.52 13.20 -9.69
CA LYS A 372 -8.44 11.84 -10.23
C LYS A 372 -9.79 11.17 -10.16
N ILE A 373 -10.29 10.71 -11.29
CA ILE A 373 -11.61 10.10 -11.39
C ILE A 373 -11.55 8.83 -12.21
N ARG A 374 -12.26 7.79 -11.76
CA ARG A 374 -12.47 6.58 -12.55
C ARG A 374 -13.89 6.55 -13.11
N VAL A 375 -14.03 6.50 -14.42
CA VAL A 375 -15.32 6.45 -15.15
C VAL A 375 -15.46 5.13 -15.91
N THR A 376 -16.68 4.56 -15.92
CA THR A 376 -16.95 3.27 -16.59
C THR A 376 -17.71 3.42 -17.91
N SER A 377 -18.56 4.45 -18.03
CA SER A 377 -19.54 4.60 -19.11
C SER A 377 -19.33 5.82 -20.04
N GLY A 378 -18.14 6.43 -20.01
CA GLY A 378 -17.82 7.66 -20.75
C GLY A 378 -17.74 8.90 -19.86
N LEU A 379 -17.64 10.09 -20.46
CA LEU A 379 -17.64 11.36 -19.72
C LEU A 379 -19.03 11.98 -19.68
N PRO A 380 -19.67 12.10 -18.50
CA PRO A 380 -20.92 12.82 -18.37
C PRO A 380 -20.76 14.29 -18.79
N GLU A 381 -21.80 14.87 -19.38
CA GLU A 381 -21.80 16.29 -19.79
C GLU A 381 -21.52 17.23 -18.60
N ASP A 382 -22.03 16.90 -17.42
CA ASP A 382 -21.75 17.66 -16.19
C ASP A 382 -20.27 17.61 -15.79
N LEU A 383 -19.59 16.48 -16.01
CA LEU A 383 -18.14 16.36 -15.80
C LEU A 383 -17.37 17.21 -16.81
N ILE A 384 -17.75 17.16 -18.09
CA ILE A 384 -17.14 17.98 -19.15
C ILE A 384 -17.27 19.47 -18.81
N ASN A 385 -18.46 19.91 -18.39
CA ASN A 385 -18.70 21.31 -18.01
C ASN A 385 -17.92 21.71 -16.77
N MET A 386 -17.84 20.84 -15.77
CA MET A 386 -17.00 21.07 -14.59
C MET A 386 -15.52 21.21 -14.97
N LEU A 387 -14.98 20.29 -15.78
CA LEU A 387 -13.59 20.34 -16.24
C LEU A 387 -13.31 21.61 -17.05
N LYS A 388 -14.17 21.97 -18.01
CA LYS A 388 -14.04 23.22 -18.79
C LYS A 388 -13.97 24.44 -17.88
N SER A 389 -14.85 24.51 -16.87
CA SER A 389 -14.89 25.65 -15.94
C SER A 389 -13.59 25.80 -15.12
N ARG A 390 -12.97 24.67 -14.72
CA ARG A 390 -11.77 24.66 -13.87
C ARG A 390 -10.45 24.73 -14.64
N LEU A 391 -10.39 24.15 -15.85
CA LEU A 391 -9.19 24.17 -16.67
C LEU A 391 -8.95 25.55 -17.28
N ARG A 392 -9.99 26.17 -17.85
CA ARG A 392 -9.91 27.54 -18.43
C ARG A 392 -9.86 28.62 -17.35
N GLY A 393 -10.41 28.30 -16.17
CA GLY A 393 -10.68 29.26 -15.10
C GLY A 393 -11.68 30.33 -15.52
N ILE A 394 -12.10 31.10 -14.53
CA ILE A 394 -12.89 32.29 -14.74
C ILE A 394 -11.93 33.45 -14.49
N SER A 395 -11.60 34.22 -15.52
CA SER A 395 -10.54 35.25 -15.53
C SER A 395 -10.63 36.26 -14.38
N ASN A 396 -11.81 36.37 -13.75
CA ASN A 396 -12.11 37.34 -12.70
C ASN A 396 -12.27 36.71 -11.30
N LEU A 397 -12.05 35.40 -11.15
CA LEU A 397 -12.18 34.71 -9.85
C LEU A 397 -10.85 34.74 -9.07
N ALA A 398 -10.53 35.88 -8.44
CA ALA A 398 -9.43 35.99 -7.48
C ALA A 398 -9.47 34.88 -6.40
N GLY A 399 -8.52 33.94 -6.46
CA GLY A 399 -8.33 32.88 -5.47
C GLY A 399 -8.88 31.49 -5.83
N ALA A 400 -9.61 31.34 -6.95
CA ALA A 400 -9.90 30.00 -7.47
C ALA A 400 -8.68 29.45 -8.21
N VAL A 401 -8.24 28.26 -7.82
CA VAL A 401 -7.09 27.60 -8.42
C VAL A 401 -7.56 26.76 -9.60
N HIS A 402 -6.80 26.82 -10.70
CA HIS A 402 -7.00 25.95 -11.85
C HIS A 402 -6.66 24.50 -11.49
N LEU A 403 -7.28 23.55 -12.19
CA LEU A 403 -6.81 22.17 -12.10
C LEU A 403 -5.45 22.08 -12.80
N ASP A 404 -4.40 21.76 -12.06
CA ASP A 404 -3.06 21.53 -12.59
C ASP A 404 -2.94 20.11 -13.18
N THR A 405 -3.68 19.16 -12.61
CA THR A 405 -3.64 17.76 -13.03
C THR A 405 -5.03 17.12 -13.02
N VAL A 406 -5.41 16.50 -14.13
CA VAL A 406 -6.63 15.70 -14.24
C VAL A 406 -6.28 14.31 -14.73
N VAL A 407 -6.58 13.30 -13.91
CA VAL A 407 -6.39 11.89 -14.27
C VAL A 407 -7.74 11.24 -14.43
N ILE A 408 -8.04 10.75 -15.63
CA ILE A 408 -9.25 10.01 -15.94
C ILE A 408 -8.85 8.57 -16.19
N GLU A 409 -9.30 7.67 -15.31
CA GLU A 409 -9.13 6.23 -15.48
C GLU A 409 -10.44 5.62 -15.98
N GLY A 410 -10.37 4.56 -16.76
CA GLY A 410 -11.54 3.72 -17.02
C GLY A 410 -11.23 2.51 -17.87
N GLY A 411 -12.27 1.80 -18.28
CA GLY A 411 -12.12 0.59 -19.09
C GLY A 411 -11.70 0.88 -20.54
N PRO A 412 -11.42 -0.15 -21.35
CA PRO A 412 -11.00 -0.01 -22.74
C PRO A 412 -12.06 0.70 -23.60
N ARG A 413 -13.33 0.61 -23.18
CA ARG A 413 -14.48 1.30 -23.80
C ARG A 413 -14.31 2.81 -23.87
N LEU A 414 -13.53 3.44 -22.99
CA LEU A 414 -13.29 4.89 -23.07
C LEU A 414 -12.59 5.31 -24.37
N VAL A 415 -11.71 4.45 -24.89
CA VAL A 415 -11.01 4.72 -26.15
C VAL A 415 -12.01 4.70 -27.31
N SER A 416 -12.89 3.69 -27.36
CA SER A 416 -13.92 3.61 -28.40
C SER A 416 -14.97 4.72 -28.32
N LEU A 417 -15.23 5.25 -27.11
CA LEU A 417 -16.14 6.38 -26.90
C LEU A 417 -15.54 7.75 -27.27
N GLY A 418 -14.31 7.78 -27.79
CA GLY A 418 -13.68 9.03 -28.21
C GLY A 418 -13.31 9.96 -27.04
N VAL A 419 -13.27 9.45 -25.80
CA VAL A 419 -12.94 10.24 -24.60
C VAL A 419 -11.60 10.94 -24.75
N ARG A 420 -10.61 10.28 -25.37
CA ARG A 420 -9.31 10.89 -25.70
C ARG A 420 -9.46 12.19 -26.50
N ASN A 421 -10.32 12.20 -27.52
CA ASN A 421 -10.51 13.37 -28.37
C ASN A 421 -11.22 14.49 -27.62
N GLN A 422 -12.24 14.15 -26.82
CA GLN A 422 -12.95 15.11 -25.97
C GLN A 422 -12.01 15.77 -24.96
N VAL A 423 -11.19 14.98 -24.26
CA VAL A 423 -10.23 15.45 -23.25
C VAL A 423 -9.14 16.30 -23.89
N SER A 424 -8.59 15.88 -25.03
CA SER A 424 -7.60 16.64 -25.79
C SER A 424 -8.14 17.99 -26.28
N GLN A 425 -9.40 18.04 -26.75
CA GLN A 425 -10.05 19.29 -27.15
C GLN A 425 -10.27 20.25 -25.97
N MET A 426 -10.52 19.73 -24.75
CA MET A 426 -10.67 20.55 -23.55
C MET A 426 -9.35 21.16 -23.07
N ALA A 427 -8.25 20.42 -23.21
CA ALA A 427 -6.90 20.83 -22.81
C ALA A 427 -6.41 22.08 -23.55
N GLY A 428 -6.74 22.22 -24.83
CA GLY A 428 -6.17 23.28 -25.68
C GLY A 428 -4.64 23.28 -25.64
N ASN A 429 -4.01 24.44 -25.84
CA ASN A 429 -2.54 24.55 -25.89
C ASN A 429 -1.87 24.64 -24.50
N GLN A 430 -2.65 24.63 -23.42
CA GLN A 430 -2.16 24.88 -22.04
C GLN A 430 -1.81 23.61 -21.27
N TYR A 431 -2.27 22.45 -21.73
CA TYR A 431 -2.07 21.18 -21.02
C TYR A 431 -1.44 20.15 -21.95
N ASP A 432 -0.53 19.35 -21.39
CA ASP A 432 -0.01 18.16 -22.04
C ASP A 432 -0.93 16.98 -21.76
N PHE A 433 -1.27 16.29 -22.84
CA PHE A 433 -2.03 15.04 -22.79
C PHE A 433 -1.07 13.86 -22.84
N CYS A 434 -1.12 13.00 -21.82
CA CYS A 434 -0.34 11.78 -21.76
C CYS A 434 -1.26 10.58 -21.55
N MET A 435 -1.07 9.52 -22.34
CA MET A 435 -1.63 8.21 -22.04
C MET A 435 -0.67 7.52 -21.08
N LEU A 436 -1.16 7.15 -19.91
CA LEU A 436 -0.35 6.48 -18.91
C LEU A 436 -0.51 4.97 -19.09
N ASP A 437 0.60 4.29 -19.38
CA ASP A 437 0.64 2.84 -19.35
C ASP A 437 0.38 2.35 -17.92
N ASN A 438 -0.55 1.41 -17.77
CA ASN A 438 -0.79 0.75 -16.48
C ASN A 438 -0.27 -0.68 -16.54
N PRO A 439 1.03 -0.91 -16.27
CA PRO A 439 1.65 -2.23 -16.43
C PRO A 439 1.00 -3.31 -15.54
N GLY A 440 0.27 -2.93 -14.49
CA GLY A 440 -0.39 -3.86 -13.56
C GLY A 440 -1.87 -4.18 -13.86
N GLN A 441 -2.55 -3.47 -14.76
CA GLN A 441 -3.96 -3.73 -15.09
C GLN A 441 -4.18 -3.67 -16.60
N ARG A 442 -4.12 -4.83 -17.25
CA ARG A 442 -4.35 -4.99 -18.71
C ARG A 442 -5.71 -4.48 -19.20
N SER A 443 -6.65 -4.19 -18.31
CA SER A 443 -8.02 -3.77 -18.64
C SER A 443 -8.32 -2.30 -18.34
N SER A 444 -7.38 -1.49 -17.86
CA SER A 444 -7.62 -0.07 -17.59
C SER A 444 -6.83 0.83 -18.53
N VAL A 445 -7.48 1.86 -19.07
CA VAL A 445 -6.86 2.96 -19.79
C VAL A 445 -6.82 4.17 -18.87
N ARG A 446 -5.67 4.85 -18.81
CA ARG A 446 -5.48 6.08 -18.03
C ARG A 446 -5.10 7.22 -18.94
N PHE A 447 -5.80 8.33 -18.79
CA PHE A 447 -5.51 9.59 -19.44
C PHE A 447 -5.10 10.62 -18.39
N SER A 448 -4.01 11.33 -18.62
CA SER A 448 -3.56 12.43 -17.77
C SER A 448 -3.52 13.71 -18.58
N LEU A 449 -4.10 14.78 -18.03
CA LEU A 449 -3.88 16.15 -18.43
C LEU A 449 -3.04 16.82 -17.37
N SER A 450 -1.89 17.38 -17.75
CA SER A 450 -1.02 18.12 -16.85
C SER A 450 -0.75 19.50 -17.43
N LYS A 451 -0.84 20.54 -16.61
CA LYS A 451 -0.55 21.91 -17.05
C LYS A 451 0.91 22.01 -17.49
N ARG A 452 1.18 22.67 -18.62
CA ARG A 452 2.55 22.97 -19.06
C ARG A 452 3.23 23.89 -18.06
N ALA A 453 4.46 23.53 -17.69
CA ALA A 453 5.29 24.29 -16.76
C ALA A 453 5.75 25.62 -17.35
#